data_AF-A0A8J8CPW1-F1
#
_entry.id   AF-A0A8J8CPW1-F1
#
_cell.length_a   1.000
_cell.length_b   1.000
_cell.length_c   1.000
_cell.angle_alpha   90.00
_cell.angle_beta   90.00
_cell.angle_gamma   90.00
#
_symmetry.space_group_name_H-M   'P 1'
#
loop_
_entity.id
_entity.type
_entity.pdbx_description
1 polymer ?
#
loop_
_entity_poly.entity_id
_entity_poly.type
_entity_poly.pdbx_seq_one_letter_code
_entity_poly.pdbx_strand_id
1 'polypeptide(L)'
;MSDNINVPIRMLVFTSPDCYACPDVERIVHKHVGNFYSDMCHISTINVQEDPKIADRYNVRSLPTVMIDDEIVLQGLVTESDIRDLLWQRVTGSIMDRERSFDARKETLLTISKNSFDSIMNEEFIRPNIGDYIHVGVMQQMMVSLVALDKLVPKLLYQAGRDVGLYGVGTYLLTTLNPNIGTEFRAKQRFEEVINGLVKYFSDNEIINIPMKLAESAEIIELKSNRAILRLHGLASACGAPYVGEPLCHFSAGEMAGLIQVLTGRNTYVQEIKCLGLGDEFCEFEIKVSDKAVTQEESEDEDEAYIIEDRNQHFQGILHDISTRLHDSFINPKDVFNRGNIGNEVHFTKLQQAIVNLKMTDPFSGALLYAAGMQLGIFGPGKDILQRYLEDENFSWPLTLDQALFIMNKFFHFGMIQAAKERADVKIIEEDGIQKIRVFECAMSSGAKDSGTTFCDFMAGYIAGRIQILTNKDCIVNETKCHGLGDKFCEFEISFIE
;
A
#
# COMPACT_ATOMS: atom_id res chain seq x y z
N MET A 1 -17.65 -23.58 1.52
CA MET A 1 -16.90 -23.75 2.78
C MET A 1 -15.91 -22.62 2.80
N SER A 2 -16.15 -21.64 3.65
CA SER A 2 -15.39 -20.41 3.78
C SER A 2 -14.01 -20.75 4.34
N ASP A 3 -13.00 -20.77 3.48
CA ASP A 3 -11.60 -20.71 3.93
C ASP A 3 -11.45 -19.39 4.69
N ASN A 4 -11.35 -19.46 6.02
CA ASN A 4 -11.30 -18.31 6.91
C ASN A 4 -10.10 -17.43 6.57
N ILE A 5 -10.37 -16.39 5.78
CA ILE A 5 -9.52 -15.22 5.63
C ILE A 5 -9.66 -14.44 6.95
N ASN A 6 -8.76 -14.70 7.90
CA ASN A 6 -8.78 -14.08 9.20
C ASN A 6 -8.03 -12.75 9.12
N VAL A 7 -8.61 -11.75 8.45
CA VAL A 7 -8.11 -10.37 8.58
C VAL A 7 -8.62 -9.85 9.92
N PRO A 8 -7.72 -9.59 10.89
CA PRO A 8 -8.16 -9.13 12.19
C PRO A 8 -8.81 -7.74 12.09
N ILE A 9 -9.82 -7.51 12.92
CA ILE A 9 -10.40 -6.20 13.16
C ILE A 9 -9.35 -5.36 13.88
N ARG A 10 -8.88 -4.30 13.24
CA ARG A 10 -7.92 -3.39 13.87
C ARG A 10 -8.65 -2.48 14.85
N MET A 11 -8.13 -2.43 16.07
CA MET A 11 -8.59 -1.56 17.14
C MET A 11 -7.47 -0.59 17.46
N LEU A 12 -7.75 0.70 17.33
CA LEU A 12 -6.77 1.76 17.60
C LEU A 12 -6.98 2.27 19.00
N VAL A 13 -5.91 2.33 19.79
CA VAL A 13 -5.93 2.92 21.13
C VAL A 13 -5.02 4.14 21.11
N PHE A 14 -5.61 5.33 21.12
CA PHE A 14 -4.87 6.58 21.20
C PHE A 14 -4.49 6.86 22.65
N THR A 15 -3.19 7.04 22.89
CA THR A 15 -2.59 7.25 24.21
C THR A 15 -1.60 8.41 24.19
N SER A 16 -1.15 8.80 25.38
CA SER A 16 -0.05 9.75 25.58
C SER A 16 0.65 9.42 26.89
N PRO A 17 1.99 9.59 27.00
CA PRO A 17 2.72 9.45 28.26
C PRO A 17 2.17 10.32 29.40
N ASP A 18 1.61 11.49 29.07
CA ASP A 18 1.09 12.45 30.05
C ASP A 18 -0.36 12.13 30.50
N CYS A 19 -0.98 11.12 29.90
CA CYS A 19 -2.36 10.76 30.16
C CYS A 19 -2.49 9.75 31.31
N TYR A 20 -3.00 10.19 32.46
CA TYR A 20 -3.18 9.36 33.65
C TYR A 20 -4.05 8.11 33.43
N ALA A 21 -5.13 8.23 32.64
CA ALA A 21 -6.10 7.15 32.44
C ALA A 21 -5.72 6.16 31.32
N CYS A 22 -4.74 6.50 30.49
CA CYS A 22 -4.40 5.73 29.29
C CYS A 22 -3.85 4.32 29.60
N PRO A 23 -2.91 4.13 30.55
CA PRO A 23 -2.38 2.81 30.87
C PRO A 23 -3.45 1.81 31.35
N ASP A 24 -4.45 2.31 32.08
CA ASP A 24 -5.54 1.47 32.57
C ASP A 24 -6.46 0.99 31.45
N VAL A 25 -6.85 1.90 30.54
CA VAL A 25 -7.70 1.55 29.40
C VAL A 25 -6.98 0.61 28.44
N GLU A 26 -5.71 0.89 28.12
CA GLU A 26 -4.88 0.02 27.28
C GLU A 26 -4.82 -1.40 27.84
N ARG A 27 -4.49 -1.55 29.14
CA ARG A 27 -4.47 -2.84 29.81
C ARG A 27 -5.81 -3.58 29.74
N ILE A 28 -6.92 -2.89 29.93
CA ILE A 28 -8.27 -3.49 29.87
C ILE A 28 -8.58 -3.98 28.45
N VAL A 29 -8.29 -3.17 27.43
CA VAL A 29 -8.51 -3.52 26.02
C VAL A 29 -7.65 -4.74 25.64
N HIS A 30 -6.35 -4.72 25.95
CA HIS A 30 -5.47 -5.87 25.70
C HIS A 30 -5.92 -7.14 26.42
N LYS A 31 -6.35 -7.03 27.68
CA LYS A 31 -6.87 -8.17 28.45
C LYS A 31 -8.13 -8.76 27.81
N HIS A 32 -9.08 -7.94 27.37
CA HIS A 32 -10.32 -8.46 26.80
C HIS A 32 -10.12 -9.02 25.39
N VAL A 33 -9.37 -8.33 24.55
CA VAL A 33 -9.08 -8.80 23.20
C VAL A 33 -8.25 -10.08 23.25
N GLY A 34 -7.20 -10.14 24.07
CA GLY A 34 -6.37 -11.34 24.20
C GLY A 34 -7.12 -12.56 24.72
N ASN A 35 -8.15 -12.38 25.57
CA ASN A 35 -8.91 -13.50 26.13
C ASN A 35 -10.06 -13.99 25.24
N PHE A 36 -10.70 -13.09 24.48
CA PHE A 36 -11.95 -13.40 23.76
C PHE A 36 -11.85 -13.27 22.24
N TYR A 37 -10.85 -12.54 21.74
CA TYR A 37 -10.76 -12.12 20.34
C TYR A 37 -9.33 -12.15 19.78
N SER A 38 -8.40 -12.92 20.38
CA SER A 38 -6.99 -12.99 19.95
C SER A 38 -6.84 -13.26 18.46
N ASP A 39 -7.73 -14.10 17.94
CA ASP A 39 -7.69 -14.54 16.56
C ASP A 39 -8.39 -13.56 15.63
N MET A 40 -9.28 -12.69 16.15
CA MET A 40 -10.17 -11.84 15.36
C MET A 40 -9.84 -10.36 15.42
N CYS A 41 -9.06 -9.90 16.40
CA CYS A 41 -8.79 -8.49 16.63
C CYS A 41 -7.29 -8.24 16.78
N HIS A 42 -6.81 -7.13 16.23
CA HIS A 42 -5.45 -6.64 16.40
C HIS A 42 -5.49 -5.27 17.06
N ILE A 43 -4.74 -5.08 18.13
CA ILE A 43 -4.66 -3.79 18.81
C ILE A 43 -3.42 -3.04 18.33
N SER A 44 -3.61 -1.80 17.92
CA SER A 44 -2.53 -0.87 17.61
C SER A 44 -2.64 0.34 18.54
N THR A 45 -1.63 0.51 19.39
CA THR A 45 -1.52 1.70 20.25
C THR A 45 -0.86 2.83 19.48
N ILE A 46 -1.46 4.02 19.49
CA ILE A 46 -0.96 5.22 18.81
C ILE A 46 -0.65 6.27 19.87
N ASN A 47 0.61 6.70 19.95
CA ASN A 47 1.01 7.80 20.81
C ASN A 47 0.76 9.14 20.10
N VAL A 48 -0.16 9.95 20.63
CA VAL A 48 -0.52 11.26 20.04
C VAL A 48 0.62 12.28 20.09
N GLN A 49 1.61 12.09 20.96
CA GLN A 49 2.80 12.96 20.98
C GLN A 49 3.77 12.65 19.83
N GLU A 50 3.85 11.40 19.41
CA GLU A 50 4.70 10.96 18.30
C GLU A 50 4.01 11.23 16.96
N ASP A 51 2.71 10.91 16.87
CA ASP A 51 1.90 11.02 15.66
C ASP A 51 0.68 11.95 15.82
N PRO A 52 0.87 13.26 16.11
CA PRO A 52 -0.25 14.17 16.36
C PRO A 52 -1.20 14.28 15.16
N LYS A 53 -0.66 14.16 13.94
CA LYS A 53 -1.42 14.34 12.70
C LYS A 53 -2.39 13.19 12.42
N ILE A 54 -2.10 11.99 12.92
CA ILE A 54 -3.04 10.87 12.84
C ILE A 54 -4.24 11.16 13.76
N ALA A 55 -4.00 11.67 14.96
CA ALA A 55 -5.05 12.06 15.89
C ALA A 55 -5.93 13.20 15.33
N ASP A 56 -5.31 14.23 14.73
CA ASP A 56 -6.03 15.35 14.10
C ASP A 56 -6.92 14.88 12.96
N ARG A 57 -6.42 13.98 12.10
CA ARG A 57 -7.18 13.40 10.99
C ARG A 57 -8.45 12.69 11.45
N TYR A 58 -8.36 11.95 12.55
CA TYR A 58 -9.50 11.26 13.16
C TYR A 58 -10.30 12.15 14.12
N ASN A 59 -9.96 13.45 14.22
CA ASN A 59 -10.58 14.42 15.12
C ASN A 59 -10.61 13.92 16.58
N VAL A 60 -9.52 13.25 17.00
CA VAL A 60 -9.33 12.75 18.36
C VAL A 60 -8.95 13.93 19.26
N ARG A 61 -9.90 14.36 20.11
CA ARG A 61 -9.73 15.53 21.00
C ARG A 61 -9.48 15.19 22.47
N SER A 62 -9.67 13.93 22.85
CA SER A 62 -9.54 13.49 24.25
C SER A 62 -8.85 12.14 24.32
N LEU A 63 -8.14 11.89 25.42
CA LEU A 63 -7.41 10.66 25.67
C LEU A 63 -7.87 10.03 26.99
N PRO A 64 -7.88 8.69 27.10
CA PRO A 64 -7.68 7.71 26.03
C PRO A 64 -8.88 7.69 25.05
N THR A 65 -8.61 7.40 23.78
CA THR A 65 -9.64 7.15 22.76
C THR A 65 -9.45 5.76 22.18
N VAL A 66 -10.51 4.96 22.06
CA VAL A 66 -10.50 3.68 21.34
C VAL A 66 -11.34 3.83 20.07
N MET A 67 -10.78 3.43 18.93
CA MET A 67 -11.45 3.43 17.64
C MET A 67 -11.49 2.04 17.02
N ILE A 68 -12.58 1.75 16.29
CA ILE A 68 -12.77 0.54 15.49
C ILE A 68 -13.44 0.97 14.18
N ASP A 69 -12.92 0.52 13.04
CA ASP A 69 -13.41 0.84 11.69
C ASP A 69 -13.63 2.36 11.47
N ASP A 70 -12.61 3.17 11.77
CA ASP A 70 -12.62 4.65 11.68
C ASP A 70 -13.66 5.38 12.55
N GLU A 71 -14.38 4.69 13.43
CA GLU A 71 -15.30 5.31 14.38
C GLU A 71 -14.74 5.33 15.80
N ILE A 72 -14.97 6.45 16.50
CA ILE A 72 -14.66 6.58 17.92
C ILE A 72 -15.70 5.78 18.72
N VAL A 73 -15.20 4.70 19.31
CA VAL A 73 -16.00 3.76 20.11
C VAL A 73 -16.01 4.19 21.57
N LEU A 74 -14.88 4.68 22.07
CA LEU A 74 -14.73 5.06 23.46
C LEU A 74 -13.87 6.31 23.61
N GLN A 75 -14.26 7.21 24.50
CA GLN A 75 -13.52 8.41 24.87
C GLN A 75 -13.57 8.65 26.37
N GLY A 76 -12.39 8.79 27.00
CA GLY A 76 -12.24 9.17 28.40
C GLY A 76 -12.24 8.00 29.41
N LEU A 77 -12.56 8.32 30.67
CA LEU A 77 -12.57 7.37 31.78
C LEU A 77 -13.86 6.53 31.75
N VAL A 78 -13.72 5.23 31.55
CA VAL A 78 -14.84 4.29 31.45
C VAL A 78 -14.56 3.05 32.30
N THR A 79 -15.60 2.38 32.81
CA THR A 79 -15.44 1.18 33.64
C THR A 79 -15.13 -0.07 32.80
N GLU A 80 -14.52 -1.10 33.41
CA GLU A 80 -14.17 -2.36 32.72
C GLU A 80 -15.40 -3.06 32.12
N SER A 81 -16.56 -3.03 32.81
CA SER A 81 -17.80 -3.63 32.30
C SER A 81 -18.32 -2.92 31.04
N ASP A 82 -18.28 -1.60 31.04
CA ASP A 82 -18.75 -0.79 29.92
C ASP A 82 -17.84 -0.97 28.70
N ILE A 83 -16.52 -1.02 28.91
CA ILE A 83 -15.55 -1.32 27.84
C ILE A 83 -15.87 -2.67 27.22
N ARG A 84 -16.03 -3.73 28.02
CA ARG A 84 -16.29 -5.08 27.51
C ARG A 84 -17.56 -5.15 26.68
N ASP A 85 -18.67 -4.62 27.19
CA ASP A 85 -19.98 -4.77 26.55
C ASP A 85 -20.03 -3.98 25.23
N LEU A 86 -19.39 -2.80 25.21
CA LEU A 86 -19.33 -1.92 24.05
C LEU A 86 -18.36 -2.45 22.97
N LEU A 87 -17.23 -3.04 23.39
CA LEU A 87 -16.35 -3.78 22.49
C LEU A 87 -17.06 -4.99 21.87
N TRP A 88 -17.80 -5.76 22.68
CA TRP A 88 -18.54 -6.93 22.18
C TRP A 88 -19.57 -6.53 21.11
N GLN A 89 -20.34 -5.49 21.39
CA GLN A 89 -21.34 -4.98 20.45
C GLN A 89 -20.69 -4.51 19.15
N ARG A 90 -19.60 -3.72 19.23
CA ARG A 90 -18.97 -3.16 18.03
C ARG A 90 -18.24 -4.21 17.21
N VAL A 91 -17.44 -5.08 17.84
CA VAL A 91 -16.72 -6.17 17.14
C VAL A 91 -17.71 -7.09 16.41
N THR A 92 -18.83 -7.44 17.05
CA THR A 92 -19.87 -8.27 16.40
C THR A 92 -20.49 -7.55 15.20
N GLY A 93 -20.77 -6.25 15.31
CA GLY A 93 -21.26 -5.43 14.19
C GLY A 93 -20.26 -5.36 13.03
N SER A 94 -18.99 -5.11 13.34
CA SER A 94 -17.89 -5.05 12.37
C SER A 94 -17.72 -6.34 11.57
N ILE A 95 -17.91 -7.51 12.21
CA ILE A 95 -17.88 -8.80 11.51
C ILE A 95 -18.97 -8.87 10.43
N MET A 96 -20.18 -8.40 10.73
CA MET A 96 -21.30 -8.40 9.78
C MET A 96 -21.10 -7.39 8.65
N ASP A 97 -20.60 -6.20 8.96
CA ASP A 97 -20.33 -5.15 7.95
C ASP A 97 -19.19 -5.56 7.00
N ARG A 98 -18.19 -6.30 7.50
CA ARG A 98 -17.10 -6.84 6.67
C ARG A 98 -17.56 -7.87 5.64
N GLU A 99 -18.60 -8.64 5.91
CA GLU A 99 -19.16 -9.58 4.92
C GLU A 99 -19.75 -8.83 3.72
N ARG A 100 -20.39 -7.67 3.95
CA ARG A 100 -20.87 -6.79 2.86
C ARG A 100 -19.72 -6.06 2.15
N SER A 101 -18.74 -5.59 2.93
CA SER A 101 -17.53 -4.95 2.38
C SER A 101 -16.74 -5.92 1.49
N PHE A 102 -16.74 -7.21 1.81
CA PHE A 102 -16.05 -8.25 1.04
C PHE A 102 -16.56 -8.36 -0.41
N ASP A 103 -17.88 -8.33 -0.62
CA ASP A 103 -18.45 -8.38 -1.97
C ASP A 103 -18.08 -7.12 -2.77
N ALA A 104 -18.20 -5.93 -2.17
CA ALA A 104 -17.78 -4.68 -2.80
C ALA A 104 -16.28 -4.69 -3.15
N ARG A 105 -15.44 -5.19 -2.25
CA ARG A 105 -13.99 -5.35 -2.45
C ARG A 105 -13.70 -6.28 -3.63
N LYS A 106 -14.36 -7.43 -3.68
CA LYS A 106 -14.21 -8.39 -4.76
C LYS A 106 -14.63 -7.81 -6.11
N GLU A 107 -15.77 -7.11 -6.17
CA GLU A 107 -16.22 -6.45 -7.39
C GLU A 107 -15.26 -5.36 -7.87
N THR A 108 -14.75 -4.54 -6.95
CA THR A 108 -13.74 -3.51 -7.26
C THR A 108 -12.47 -4.14 -7.79
N LEU A 109 -11.97 -5.21 -7.16
CA LEU A 109 -10.80 -5.96 -7.62
C LEU A 109 -11.00 -6.58 -9.01
N LEU A 110 -12.17 -7.14 -9.28
CA LEU A 110 -12.52 -7.68 -10.60
C LEU A 110 -12.54 -6.57 -11.66
N THR A 111 -13.09 -5.40 -11.32
CA THR A 111 -13.16 -4.25 -12.22
C THR A 111 -11.76 -3.73 -12.55
N ILE A 112 -10.93 -3.52 -11.54
CA ILE A 112 -9.53 -3.10 -11.72
C ILE A 112 -8.80 -4.12 -12.57
N SER A 113 -8.90 -5.40 -12.21
CA SER A 113 -8.20 -6.47 -12.92
C SER A 113 -8.64 -6.59 -14.39
N LYS A 114 -9.93 -6.40 -14.68
CA LYS A 114 -10.44 -6.34 -16.05
C LYS A 114 -9.82 -5.16 -16.80
N ASN A 115 -9.85 -3.96 -16.21
CA ASN A 115 -9.26 -2.77 -16.83
C ASN A 115 -7.77 -2.99 -17.11
N SER A 116 -7.03 -3.61 -16.18
CA SER A 116 -5.63 -3.97 -16.37
C SER A 116 -5.43 -4.91 -17.54
N PHE A 117 -6.32 -5.91 -17.68
CA PHE A 117 -6.28 -6.81 -18.81
C PHE A 117 -6.52 -6.06 -20.14
N ASP A 118 -7.51 -5.18 -20.17
CA ASP A 118 -7.83 -4.37 -21.35
C ASP A 118 -6.66 -3.44 -21.72
N SER A 119 -5.99 -2.84 -20.73
CA SER A 119 -4.78 -2.02 -20.93
C SER A 119 -3.60 -2.83 -21.46
N ILE A 120 -3.37 -4.04 -20.92
CA ILE A 120 -2.26 -4.92 -21.29
C ILE A 120 -2.46 -5.53 -22.68
N MET A 121 -3.70 -5.89 -23.06
CA MET A 121 -3.99 -6.70 -24.25
C MET A 121 -4.62 -5.93 -25.41
N ASN A 122 -5.40 -4.87 -25.15
CA ASN A 122 -6.25 -4.22 -26.15
C ASN A 122 -5.83 -2.77 -26.48
N GLU A 123 -4.68 -2.29 -25.98
CA GLU A 123 -4.16 -0.92 -26.18
C GLU A 123 -5.10 0.21 -25.70
N GLU A 124 -6.16 -0.09 -24.93
CA GLU A 124 -6.99 0.94 -24.30
C GLU A 124 -6.30 1.46 -23.03
N PHE A 125 -5.75 2.67 -23.11
CA PHE A 125 -5.15 3.32 -21.95
C PHE A 125 -6.21 3.67 -20.91
N ILE A 126 -6.05 3.17 -19.68
CA ILE A 126 -6.86 3.60 -18.53
C ILE A 126 -6.55 5.06 -18.21
N ARG A 127 -5.28 5.45 -18.39
CA ARG A 127 -4.77 6.81 -18.20
C ARG A 127 -4.31 7.40 -19.54
N PRO A 128 -5.22 7.91 -20.38
CA PRO A 128 -4.92 8.29 -21.76
C PRO A 128 -3.93 9.46 -21.91
N ASN A 129 -3.79 10.34 -20.92
CA ASN A 129 -2.92 11.52 -21.05
C ASN A 129 -1.50 11.30 -20.48
N ILE A 130 -1.37 10.45 -19.45
CA ILE A 130 -0.08 10.20 -18.76
C ILE A 130 0.46 8.78 -18.94
N GLY A 131 -0.35 7.85 -19.45
CA GLY A 131 0.01 6.45 -19.70
C GLY A 131 -0.14 5.53 -18.50
N ASP A 132 -0.17 4.22 -18.75
CA ASP A 132 -0.45 3.18 -17.74
C ASP A 132 0.80 2.67 -17.00
N TYR A 133 1.95 3.31 -17.16
CA TYR A 133 3.15 2.97 -16.42
C TYR A 133 3.40 3.96 -15.29
N ILE A 134 4.04 3.48 -14.22
CA ILE A 134 4.61 4.29 -13.17
C ILE A 134 6.07 3.92 -12.98
N HIS A 135 6.83 4.82 -12.38
CA HIS A 135 8.20 4.53 -12.00
C HIS A 135 8.22 3.58 -10.78
N VAL A 136 9.12 2.59 -10.77
CA VAL A 136 9.24 1.61 -9.66
C VAL A 136 9.44 2.27 -8.30
N GLY A 137 10.28 3.30 -8.23
CA GLY A 137 10.47 4.11 -7.02
C GLY A 137 9.18 4.72 -6.44
N VAL A 138 8.19 5.08 -7.26
CA VAL A 138 6.88 5.59 -6.78
C VAL A 138 6.09 4.47 -6.11
N MET A 139 6.08 3.27 -6.70
CA MET A 139 5.46 2.09 -6.09
C MET A 139 6.14 1.75 -4.75
N GLN A 140 7.48 1.76 -4.72
CA GLN A 140 8.25 1.45 -3.52
C GLN A 140 8.05 2.48 -2.41
N GLN A 141 7.99 3.77 -2.74
CA GLN A 141 7.72 4.85 -1.77
C GLN A 141 6.43 4.61 -1.00
N MET A 142 5.37 4.12 -1.63
CA MET A 142 4.12 3.83 -0.93
C MET A 142 4.20 2.51 -0.15
N MET A 143 4.67 1.45 -0.81
CA MET A 143 4.64 0.09 -0.25
C MET A 143 5.63 -0.08 0.91
N VAL A 144 6.88 0.34 0.72
CA VAL A 144 7.91 0.25 1.77
C VAL A 144 7.57 1.16 2.94
N SER A 145 6.94 2.32 2.68
CA SER A 145 6.52 3.20 3.77
C SER A 145 5.46 2.59 4.66
N LEU A 146 4.46 1.94 4.07
CA LEU A 146 3.45 1.23 4.83
C LEU A 146 4.08 0.13 5.69
N VAL A 147 5.01 -0.63 5.10
CA VAL A 147 5.74 -1.70 5.82
C VAL A 147 6.55 -1.11 6.97
N ALA A 148 7.26 -0.01 6.77
CA ALA A 148 8.07 0.61 7.81
C ALA A 148 7.25 1.22 8.97
N LEU A 149 6.02 1.69 8.71
CA LEU A 149 5.20 2.37 9.72
C LEU A 149 4.39 1.42 10.63
N ASP A 150 4.07 0.20 10.19
CA ASP A 150 3.12 -0.65 10.93
C ASP A 150 3.37 -2.15 10.74
N LYS A 151 3.44 -2.90 11.85
CA LYS A 151 3.76 -4.34 11.85
C LYS A 151 2.66 -5.25 11.29
N LEU A 152 1.41 -4.77 11.24
CA LEU A 152 0.31 -5.55 10.68
C LEU A 152 0.29 -5.44 9.15
N VAL A 153 0.83 -4.36 8.57
CA VAL A 153 0.82 -4.11 7.12
C VAL A 153 1.41 -5.28 6.31
N PRO A 154 2.57 -5.88 6.65
CA PRO A 154 3.07 -7.06 5.96
C PRO A 154 2.03 -8.18 5.78
N LYS A 155 1.29 -8.50 6.86
CA LYS A 155 0.23 -9.52 6.84
C LYS A 155 -0.96 -9.07 5.97
N LEU A 156 -1.34 -7.79 6.05
CA LEU A 156 -2.42 -7.24 5.24
C LEU A 156 -2.07 -7.19 3.75
N LEU A 157 -0.83 -6.83 3.39
CA LEU A 157 -0.33 -6.83 2.02
C LEU A 157 -0.26 -8.24 1.45
N TYR A 158 0.15 -9.22 2.26
CA TYR A 158 0.09 -10.63 1.87
C TYR A 158 -1.35 -11.06 1.57
N GLN A 159 -2.31 -10.72 2.43
CA GLN A 159 -3.71 -11.03 2.18
C GLN A 159 -4.26 -10.30 0.96
N ALA A 160 -3.90 -9.03 0.77
CA ALA A 160 -4.29 -8.24 -0.39
C ALA A 160 -3.78 -8.86 -1.69
N GLY A 161 -2.53 -9.32 -1.69
CA GLY A 161 -1.94 -10.08 -2.79
C GLY A 161 -2.71 -11.38 -3.04
N ARG A 162 -3.01 -12.14 -1.98
CA ARG A 162 -3.76 -13.40 -2.06
C ARG A 162 -5.13 -13.20 -2.70
N ASP A 163 -5.87 -12.20 -2.28
CA ASP A 163 -7.18 -11.85 -2.85
C ASP A 163 -7.07 -11.49 -4.34
N VAL A 164 -6.03 -10.75 -4.73
CA VAL A 164 -5.74 -10.44 -6.13
C VAL A 164 -5.39 -11.71 -6.92
N GLY A 165 -4.63 -12.63 -6.34
CA GLY A 165 -4.34 -13.93 -6.97
C GLY A 165 -5.57 -14.83 -7.10
N LEU A 166 -6.50 -14.75 -6.15
CA LEU A 166 -7.75 -15.53 -6.14
C LEU A 166 -8.78 -15.01 -7.15
N TYR A 167 -8.95 -13.68 -7.23
CA TYR A 167 -10.05 -13.04 -7.96
C TYR A 167 -9.62 -12.23 -9.17
N GLY A 168 -8.33 -11.90 -9.27
CA GLY A 168 -7.80 -11.09 -10.36
C GLY A 168 -7.61 -11.86 -11.67
N VAL A 169 -7.15 -11.14 -12.68
CA VAL A 169 -6.92 -11.68 -14.04
C VAL A 169 -5.65 -12.52 -14.16
N GLY A 170 -4.85 -12.62 -13.10
CA GLY A 170 -3.60 -13.38 -13.12
C GLY A 170 -3.81 -14.86 -13.48
N THR A 171 -4.93 -15.47 -13.10
CA THR A 171 -5.27 -16.85 -13.48
C THR A 171 -5.42 -17.02 -14.99
N TYR A 172 -6.10 -16.07 -15.64
CA TYR A 172 -6.26 -16.03 -17.10
C TYR A 172 -4.92 -15.76 -17.80
N LEU A 173 -4.15 -14.78 -17.31
CA LEU A 173 -2.82 -14.47 -17.84
C LEU A 173 -1.90 -15.69 -17.74
N LEU A 174 -1.86 -16.38 -16.60
CA LEU A 174 -1.02 -17.54 -16.39
C LEU A 174 -1.41 -18.71 -17.30
N THR A 175 -2.71 -18.94 -17.48
CA THR A 175 -3.22 -19.99 -18.37
C THR A 175 -2.95 -19.65 -19.84
N THR A 176 -2.94 -18.37 -20.20
CA THR A 176 -2.56 -17.90 -21.54
C THR A 176 -1.05 -18.09 -21.78
N LEU A 177 -0.22 -17.76 -20.78
CA LEU A 177 1.24 -17.92 -20.80
C LEU A 177 1.68 -19.39 -20.79
N ASN A 178 0.93 -20.26 -20.11
CA ASN A 178 1.17 -21.69 -20.05
C ASN A 178 -0.14 -22.49 -20.17
N PRO A 179 -0.61 -22.76 -21.40
CA PRO A 179 -1.86 -23.49 -21.64
C PRO A 179 -1.92 -24.89 -21.02
N ASN A 180 -0.77 -25.50 -20.75
CA ASN A 180 -0.66 -26.80 -20.08
C ASN A 180 -1.30 -26.83 -18.68
N ILE A 181 -1.40 -25.67 -18.02
CA ILE A 181 -2.07 -25.55 -16.71
C ILE A 181 -3.54 -25.97 -16.82
N GLY A 182 -4.21 -25.59 -17.91
CA GLY A 182 -5.63 -25.89 -18.13
C GLY A 182 -5.90 -27.31 -18.63
N THR A 183 -4.91 -27.95 -19.26
CA THR A 183 -5.05 -29.31 -19.82
C THR A 183 -4.64 -30.42 -18.85
N GLU A 184 -3.78 -30.12 -17.86
CA GLU A 184 -3.33 -31.13 -16.89
C GLU A 184 -4.37 -31.35 -15.79
N PHE A 185 -4.85 -32.59 -15.65
CA PHE A 185 -5.86 -32.97 -14.65
C PHE A 185 -5.24 -33.40 -13.32
N ARG A 186 -3.97 -33.82 -13.31
CA ARG A 186 -3.29 -34.29 -12.10
C ARG A 186 -2.75 -33.11 -11.30
N ALA A 187 -3.30 -32.89 -10.09
CA ALA A 187 -2.95 -31.74 -9.25
C ALA A 187 -1.44 -31.55 -9.00
N LYS A 188 -0.68 -32.64 -8.85
CA LYS A 188 0.78 -32.59 -8.67
C LYS A 188 1.52 -32.10 -9.92
N GLN A 189 1.14 -32.57 -11.10
CA GLN A 189 1.75 -32.15 -12.37
C GLN A 189 1.28 -30.74 -12.74
N ARG A 190 0.02 -30.41 -12.43
CA ARG A 190 -0.49 -29.05 -12.57
C ARG A 190 0.30 -28.06 -11.71
N PHE A 191 0.71 -28.42 -10.50
CA PHE A 191 1.57 -27.57 -9.68
C PHE A 191 2.88 -27.22 -10.41
N GLU A 192 3.55 -28.21 -10.99
CA GLU A 192 4.79 -27.98 -11.77
C GLU A 192 4.54 -27.03 -12.96
N GLU A 193 3.44 -27.22 -13.69
CA GLU A 193 3.04 -26.33 -14.79
C GLU A 193 2.70 -24.91 -14.31
N VAL A 194 2.10 -24.76 -13.13
CA VAL A 194 1.82 -23.46 -12.53
C VAL A 194 3.12 -22.75 -12.17
N ILE A 195 4.10 -23.43 -11.57
CA ILE A 195 5.41 -22.84 -11.26
C ILE A 195 6.14 -22.41 -12.54
N ASN A 196 6.12 -23.25 -13.59
CA ASN A 196 6.65 -22.87 -14.90
C ASN A 196 5.92 -21.67 -15.52
N GLY A 197 4.61 -21.56 -15.29
CA GLY A 197 3.81 -20.40 -15.67
C GLY A 197 4.24 -19.14 -14.91
N LEU A 198 4.50 -19.24 -13.60
CA LEU A 198 4.94 -18.11 -12.78
C LEU A 198 6.27 -17.55 -13.23
N VAL A 199 7.20 -18.40 -13.66
CA VAL A 199 8.46 -17.94 -14.28
C VAL A 199 8.19 -17.03 -15.46
N LYS A 200 7.28 -17.42 -16.36
CA LYS A 200 6.90 -16.62 -17.53
C LYS A 200 6.13 -15.35 -17.15
N TYR A 201 5.35 -15.40 -16.07
CA TYR A 201 4.54 -14.28 -15.59
C TYR A 201 5.37 -13.16 -14.99
N PHE A 202 6.40 -13.52 -14.20
CA PHE A 202 7.26 -12.55 -13.55
C PHE A 202 8.43 -12.10 -14.44
N SER A 203 8.99 -13.00 -15.27
CA SER A 203 10.06 -12.63 -16.18
C SER A 203 9.55 -11.73 -17.29
N ASP A 204 10.35 -10.73 -17.65
CA ASP A 204 10.13 -10.01 -18.89
C ASP A 204 10.44 -10.94 -20.08
N ASN A 205 9.43 -11.22 -20.89
CA ASN A 205 9.57 -12.04 -22.08
C ASN A 205 9.18 -11.21 -23.30
N GLU A 206 10.17 -10.72 -24.04
CA GLU A 206 9.99 -9.96 -25.30
C GLU A 206 9.09 -10.70 -26.31
N ILE A 207 9.07 -12.03 -26.25
CA ILE A 207 8.33 -12.89 -27.18
C ILE A 207 6.81 -12.88 -26.90
N ILE A 208 6.39 -12.61 -25.65
CA ILE A 208 4.99 -12.79 -25.22
C ILE A 208 4.29 -11.46 -24.94
N ASN A 209 5.04 -10.35 -24.89
CA ASN A 209 4.54 -8.97 -24.86
C ASN A 209 3.37 -8.77 -23.88
N ILE A 210 3.50 -9.28 -22.65
CA ILE A 210 2.65 -8.88 -21.52
C ILE A 210 3.45 -7.81 -20.78
N PRO A 211 3.23 -6.51 -21.07
CA PRO A 211 4.14 -5.46 -20.63
C PRO A 211 3.92 -5.07 -19.16
N MET A 212 3.75 -6.04 -18.24
CA MET A 212 3.60 -5.72 -16.82
C MET A 212 4.90 -5.21 -16.19
N LYS A 213 6.05 -5.60 -16.75
CA LYS A 213 7.40 -5.25 -16.29
C LYS A 213 7.57 -5.49 -14.78
N LEU A 214 7.28 -6.70 -14.31
CA LEU A 214 7.28 -7.04 -12.88
C LEU A 214 8.70 -7.29 -12.35
N ALA A 215 9.47 -8.15 -13.00
CA ALA A 215 10.83 -8.51 -12.64
C ALA A 215 11.68 -8.62 -13.90
N GLU A 216 13.00 -8.46 -13.77
CA GLU A 216 13.95 -8.64 -14.86
C GLU A 216 13.94 -10.10 -15.33
N SER A 217 14.03 -11.03 -14.39
CA SER A 217 13.98 -12.46 -14.67
C SER A 217 13.48 -13.26 -13.47
N ALA A 218 13.01 -14.47 -13.74
CA ALA A 218 12.59 -15.44 -12.75
C ALA A 218 13.22 -16.80 -13.05
N GLU A 219 13.61 -17.53 -12.01
CA GLU A 219 14.17 -18.88 -12.15
C GLU A 219 13.69 -19.82 -11.04
N ILE A 220 13.63 -21.11 -11.37
CA ILE A 220 13.25 -22.18 -10.44
C ILE A 220 14.52 -22.77 -9.85
N ILE A 221 14.72 -22.59 -8.55
CA ILE A 221 15.87 -23.13 -7.82
C ILE A 221 15.60 -24.57 -7.38
N GLU A 222 14.38 -24.82 -6.92
CA GLU A 222 13.94 -26.13 -6.47
C GLU A 222 12.51 -26.37 -6.92
N LEU A 223 12.23 -27.56 -7.46
CA LEU A 223 10.88 -28.01 -7.78
C LEU A 223 10.67 -29.44 -7.30
N LYS A 224 9.75 -29.59 -6.35
CA LYS A 224 9.27 -30.88 -5.82
C LYS A 224 7.75 -30.90 -5.90
N SER A 225 7.15 -32.07 -5.78
CA SER A 225 5.69 -32.27 -5.93
C SER A 225 4.79 -31.40 -5.03
N ASN A 226 5.28 -30.92 -3.89
CA ASN A 226 4.52 -30.08 -2.94
C ASN A 226 5.29 -28.82 -2.48
N ARG A 227 6.46 -28.55 -3.05
CA ARG A 227 7.34 -27.47 -2.62
C ARG A 227 8.10 -26.92 -3.82
N ALA A 228 8.20 -25.61 -3.94
CA ALA A 228 9.06 -24.98 -4.92
C ALA A 228 9.81 -23.80 -4.29
N ILE A 229 10.96 -23.45 -4.87
CA ILE A 229 11.70 -22.23 -4.57
C ILE A 229 11.84 -21.46 -5.88
N LEU A 230 11.25 -20.26 -5.91
CA LEU A 230 11.31 -19.35 -7.05
C LEU A 230 12.21 -18.16 -6.69
N ARG A 231 13.19 -17.86 -7.53
CA ARG A 231 14.03 -16.67 -7.41
C ARG A 231 13.61 -15.63 -8.44
N LEU A 232 13.50 -14.39 -8.01
CA LEU A 232 13.15 -13.23 -8.84
C LEU A 232 14.27 -12.18 -8.76
N HIS A 233 14.77 -11.76 -9.93
CA HIS A 233 15.73 -10.68 -10.07
C HIS A 233 15.03 -9.39 -10.49
N GLY A 234 15.42 -8.24 -9.92
CA GLY A 234 14.87 -6.93 -10.32
C GLY A 234 13.36 -6.76 -10.09
N LEU A 235 12.79 -7.47 -9.10
CA LEU A 235 11.36 -7.39 -8.77
C LEU A 235 10.95 -5.97 -8.35
N ALA A 236 9.93 -5.39 -8.98
CA ALA A 236 9.55 -3.98 -8.85
C ALA A 236 9.32 -3.53 -7.39
N SER A 237 8.81 -4.40 -6.52
CA SER A 237 8.53 -4.08 -5.12
C SER A 237 9.78 -3.92 -4.24
N ALA A 238 10.93 -4.46 -4.65
CA ALA A 238 12.16 -4.44 -3.84
C ALA A 238 13.45 -4.07 -4.59
N CYS A 239 13.45 -4.05 -5.93
CA CYS A 239 14.62 -3.73 -6.74
C CYS A 239 15.28 -2.42 -6.27
N GLY A 240 16.59 -2.42 -6.01
CA GLY A 240 17.30 -1.24 -5.53
C GLY A 240 16.80 -0.67 -4.19
N ALA A 241 16.02 -1.40 -3.39
CA ALA A 241 15.63 -0.96 -2.05
C ALA A 241 16.84 -0.87 -1.11
N PRO A 242 16.85 0.07 -0.15
CA PRO A 242 17.82 0.05 0.95
C PRO A 242 17.57 -1.14 1.89
N TYR A 243 18.51 -1.39 2.80
CA TYR A 243 18.29 -2.33 3.89
C TYR A 243 17.20 -1.78 4.82
N VAL A 244 16.11 -2.54 4.96
CA VAL A 244 14.97 -2.21 5.82
C VAL A 244 14.96 -3.08 7.07
N GLY A 245 15.61 -4.25 7.03
CA GLY A 245 15.62 -5.22 8.14
C GLY A 245 14.46 -6.22 8.10
N GLU A 246 13.53 -6.07 7.16
CA GLU A 246 12.44 -7.01 6.92
C GLU A 246 12.21 -7.23 5.42
N PRO A 247 11.54 -8.35 5.03
CA PRO A 247 11.15 -8.57 3.63
C PRO A 247 10.17 -7.49 3.13
N LEU A 248 10.13 -7.27 1.82
CA LEU A 248 9.32 -6.19 1.21
C LEU A 248 8.25 -6.71 0.25
N CYS A 249 8.37 -7.95 -0.25
CA CYS A 249 7.57 -8.44 -1.36
C CYS A 249 6.33 -9.24 -0.90
N HIS A 250 5.74 -8.86 0.23
CA HIS A 250 4.57 -9.54 0.82
C HIS A 250 3.38 -9.62 -0.14
N PHE A 251 3.10 -8.54 -0.88
CA PHE A 251 2.02 -8.52 -1.88
C PHE A 251 2.27 -9.54 -3.00
N SER A 252 3.50 -9.63 -3.51
CA SER A 252 3.88 -10.60 -4.54
C SER A 252 3.82 -12.04 -4.03
N ALA A 253 4.25 -12.29 -2.80
CA ALA A 253 4.12 -13.60 -2.16
C ALA A 253 2.64 -14.01 -2.01
N GLY A 254 1.79 -13.07 -1.57
CA GLY A 254 0.35 -13.26 -1.49
C GLY A 254 -0.26 -13.60 -2.84
N GLU A 255 0.08 -12.82 -3.88
CA GLU A 255 -0.41 -13.05 -5.25
C GLU A 255 -0.06 -14.44 -5.76
N MET A 256 1.19 -14.89 -5.58
CA MET A 256 1.58 -16.25 -5.92
C MET A 256 0.74 -17.28 -5.17
N ALA A 257 0.51 -17.09 -3.87
CA ALA A 257 -0.28 -18.00 -3.05
C ALA A 257 -1.72 -18.12 -3.57
N GLY A 258 -2.37 -17.00 -3.87
CA GLY A 258 -3.71 -16.95 -4.42
C GLY A 258 -3.80 -17.64 -5.79
N LEU A 259 -2.88 -17.32 -6.71
CA LEU A 259 -2.85 -17.90 -8.05
C LEU A 259 -2.68 -19.42 -8.02
N ILE A 260 -1.71 -19.90 -7.26
CA ILE A 260 -1.43 -21.33 -7.13
C ILE A 260 -2.64 -22.04 -6.50
N GLN A 261 -3.27 -21.45 -5.48
CA GLN A 261 -4.44 -22.03 -4.85
C GLN A 261 -5.59 -22.21 -5.83
N VAL A 262 -5.93 -21.18 -6.63
CA VAL A 262 -7.02 -21.30 -7.62
C VAL A 262 -6.71 -22.35 -8.67
N LEU A 263 -5.50 -22.33 -9.23
CA LEU A 263 -5.16 -23.18 -10.37
C LEU A 263 -4.97 -24.65 -9.96
N THR A 264 -4.39 -24.90 -8.78
CA THR A 264 -4.15 -26.26 -8.29
C THR A 264 -5.32 -26.83 -7.49
N GLY A 265 -6.19 -25.98 -6.93
CA GLY A 265 -7.25 -26.37 -6.00
C GLY A 265 -6.73 -26.83 -4.63
N ARG A 266 -5.49 -26.45 -4.27
CA ARG A 266 -4.82 -26.88 -3.03
C ARG A 266 -4.48 -25.67 -2.17
N ASN A 267 -4.44 -25.87 -0.86
CA ASN A 267 -4.03 -24.81 0.05
C ASN A 267 -2.57 -24.48 -0.20
N THR A 268 -2.29 -23.19 -0.39
CA THR A 268 -0.96 -22.71 -0.71
C THR A 268 -0.51 -21.67 0.31
N TYR A 269 0.74 -21.77 0.71
CA TYR A 269 1.45 -20.77 1.47
C TYR A 269 2.75 -20.42 0.75
N VAL A 270 3.08 -19.13 0.76
CA VAL A 270 4.28 -18.59 0.11
C VAL A 270 4.96 -17.67 1.11
N GLN A 271 6.25 -17.88 1.32
CA GLN A 271 7.07 -17.09 2.23
C GLN A 271 8.30 -16.57 1.49
N GLU A 272 8.64 -15.33 1.75
CA GLU A 272 9.91 -14.75 1.28
C GLU A 272 11.04 -15.23 2.21
N ILE A 273 12.05 -15.89 1.65
CA ILE A 273 13.21 -16.43 2.38
C ILE A 273 14.48 -15.60 2.20
N LYS A 274 14.54 -14.81 1.12
CA LYS A 274 15.57 -13.81 0.84
C LYS A 274 14.94 -12.61 0.18
N CYS A 275 15.44 -11.42 0.49
CA CYS A 275 14.88 -10.16 -0.02
C CYS A 275 15.96 -9.07 -0.06
N LEU A 276 15.85 -8.14 -1.02
CA LEU A 276 16.70 -6.95 -1.03
C LEU A 276 16.49 -6.09 0.24
N GLY A 277 15.29 -6.10 0.82
CA GLY A 277 15.03 -5.45 2.12
C GLY A 277 15.82 -6.04 3.29
N LEU A 278 16.25 -7.30 3.18
CA LEU A 278 17.15 -7.97 4.12
C LEU A 278 18.63 -7.85 3.74
N GLY A 279 18.94 -7.17 2.63
CA GLY A 279 20.30 -7.01 2.11
C GLY A 279 20.77 -8.11 1.15
N ASP A 280 19.88 -9.00 0.70
CA ASP A 280 20.19 -9.97 -0.35
C ASP A 280 20.24 -9.32 -1.74
N GLU A 281 20.83 -10.01 -2.73
CA GLU A 281 20.92 -9.51 -4.12
C GLU A 281 19.63 -9.73 -4.94
N PHE A 282 18.73 -10.59 -4.46
CA PHE A 282 17.52 -11.01 -5.17
C PHE A 282 16.45 -11.46 -4.17
N CYS A 283 15.21 -11.62 -4.65
CA CYS A 283 14.12 -12.14 -3.84
C CYS A 283 13.93 -13.64 -4.08
N GLU A 284 13.86 -14.45 -3.03
CA GLU A 284 13.52 -15.88 -3.11
C GLU A 284 12.22 -16.16 -2.35
N PHE A 285 11.34 -16.92 -2.98
CA PHE A 285 10.05 -17.32 -2.42
C PHE A 285 9.99 -18.83 -2.26
N GLU A 286 9.79 -19.29 -1.02
CA GLU A 286 9.46 -20.67 -0.72
C GLU A 286 7.95 -20.86 -0.83
N ILE A 287 7.55 -21.79 -1.69
CA ILE A 287 6.16 -22.11 -1.98
C ILE A 287 5.87 -23.51 -1.42
N LYS A 288 4.82 -23.64 -0.60
CA LYS A 288 4.36 -24.91 -0.02
C LYS A 288 2.90 -25.12 -0.37
N VAL A 289 2.58 -26.30 -0.93
CA VAL A 289 1.20 -26.70 -1.25
C VAL A 289 0.78 -27.95 -0.50
N SER A 290 -0.46 -27.95 0.00
CA SER A 290 -0.98 -29.02 0.84
C SER A 290 -2.49 -29.18 0.69
N ASP A 291 -2.99 -30.39 0.95
CA ASP A 291 -4.43 -30.67 0.88
C ASP A 291 -5.16 -30.22 2.17
N LYS A 292 -4.42 -30.02 3.26
CA LYS A 292 -4.92 -29.41 4.51
C LYS A 292 -4.61 -27.92 4.52
N ALA A 293 -5.33 -27.15 5.33
CA ALA A 293 -4.99 -25.75 5.58
C ALA A 293 -3.52 -25.68 6.03
N VAL A 294 -2.72 -24.88 5.32
CA VAL A 294 -1.35 -24.58 5.72
C VAL A 294 -1.43 -23.36 6.61
N THR A 295 -1.28 -23.55 7.92
CA THR A 295 -1.14 -22.44 8.86
C THR A 295 0.29 -21.93 8.82
N GLN A 296 0.43 -20.61 8.94
CA GLN A 296 1.71 -19.97 9.25
C GLN A 296 2.22 -20.59 10.55
N GLU A 297 3.45 -21.11 10.57
CA GLU A 297 4.13 -21.33 11.84
C GLU A 297 4.39 -19.92 12.38
N GLU A 298 3.71 -19.55 13.47
CA GLU A 298 4.01 -18.33 14.21
C GLU A 298 5.47 -18.45 14.64
N SER A 299 6.36 -17.65 14.06
CA SER A 299 7.66 -17.44 14.67
C SER A 299 7.41 -16.78 16.02
N GLU A 300 7.97 -17.35 17.08
CA GLU A 300 8.07 -16.71 18.38
C GLU A 300 8.93 -15.45 18.19
N ASP A 301 8.29 -14.31 17.91
CA ASP A 301 8.94 -13.01 17.86
C ASP A 301 9.29 -12.59 19.31
N GLU A 302 10.37 -13.15 19.88
CA GLU A 302 10.77 -12.91 21.26
C GLU A 302 11.43 -11.52 21.50
N ASP A 303 11.62 -10.68 20.48
CA ASP A 303 12.27 -9.37 20.60
C ASP A 303 11.44 -8.19 20.03
N GLU A 304 10.12 -8.16 20.32
CA GLU A 304 9.17 -7.16 19.77
C GLU A 304 9.48 -5.69 20.13
N ALA A 305 10.09 -5.40 21.29
CA ALA A 305 10.29 -4.02 21.75
C ALA A 305 11.50 -3.33 21.09
N TYR A 306 12.54 -4.08 20.71
CA TYR A 306 13.78 -3.52 20.14
C TYR A 306 13.61 -3.16 18.64
N ILE A 307 12.69 -3.83 17.94
CA ILE A 307 12.43 -3.61 16.50
C ILE A 307 11.56 -2.36 16.26
N ILE A 308 10.69 -1.99 17.21
CA ILE A 308 9.69 -0.90 17.04
C ILE A 308 10.33 0.50 17.12
N GLU A 309 11.20 0.77 18.10
CA GLU A 309 11.90 2.07 18.19
C GLU A 309 12.82 2.32 16.98
N ASP A 310 13.29 1.25 16.34
CA ASP A 310 14.20 1.31 15.19
C ASP A 310 13.47 1.62 13.88
N ARG A 311 12.22 1.15 13.71
CA ARG A 311 11.46 1.29 12.45
C ARG A 311 11.13 2.74 12.09
N ASN A 312 10.62 3.53 13.03
CA ASN A 312 10.30 4.93 12.78
C ASN A 312 11.55 5.81 12.57
N GLN A 313 12.66 5.50 13.27
CA GLN A 313 13.93 6.20 13.07
C GLN A 313 14.53 5.91 11.69
N HIS A 314 14.43 4.66 11.24
CA HIS A 314 14.89 4.26 9.92
C HIS A 314 13.95 4.67 8.79
N PHE A 315 12.66 4.86 9.06
CA PHE A 315 11.65 5.22 8.07
C PHE A 315 12.03 6.45 7.24
N GLN A 316 12.44 7.54 7.87
CA GLN A 316 12.85 8.77 7.17
C GLN A 316 14.08 8.53 6.28
N GLY A 317 15.04 7.74 6.75
CA GLY A 317 16.22 7.35 5.99
C GLY A 317 15.87 6.50 4.77
N ILE A 318 15.03 5.48 4.95
CA ILE A 318 14.54 4.61 3.88
C ILE A 318 13.81 5.42 2.81
N LEU A 319 12.88 6.29 3.23
CA LEU A 319 12.15 7.17 2.30
C LEU A 319 13.09 8.10 1.54
N HIS A 320 14.07 8.70 2.24
CA HIS A 320 15.06 9.57 1.63
C HIS A 320 15.89 8.83 0.57
N ASP A 321 16.35 7.61 0.87
CA ASP A 321 17.16 6.80 -0.03
C ASP A 321 16.37 6.39 -1.28
N ILE A 322 15.15 5.86 -1.12
CA ILE A 322 14.30 5.48 -2.25
C ILE A 322 13.99 6.70 -3.12
N SER A 323 13.73 7.85 -2.49
CA SER A 323 13.42 9.07 -3.23
C SER A 323 14.62 9.67 -3.96
N THR A 324 15.80 9.62 -3.35
CA THR A 324 17.05 10.01 -4.01
C THR A 324 17.34 9.12 -5.21
N ARG A 325 17.16 7.80 -5.07
CA ARG A 325 17.30 6.85 -6.19
C ARG A 325 16.30 7.10 -7.31
N LEU A 326 15.04 7.41 -6.96
CA LEU A 326 14.02 7.84 -7.92
C LEU A 326 14.46 9.11 -8.66
N HIS A 327 15.04 10.09 -7.96
CA HIS A 327 15.54 11.30 -8.60
C HIS A 327 16.70 11.00 -9.55
N ASP A 328 17.66 10.22 -9.06
CA ASP A 328 18.85 9.85 -9.81
C ASP A 328 18.50 9.03 -11.06
N SER A 329 17.46 8.19 -11.02
CA SER A 329 17.03 7.41 -12.19
C SER A 329 16.43 8.26 -13.31
N PHE A 330 15.93 9.47 -13.03
CA PHE A 330 15.50 10.41 -14.08
C PHE A 330 16.65 11.20 -14.69
N ILE A 331 17.73 11.44 -13.94
CA ILE A 331 18.85 12.31 -14.34
C ILE A 331 20.01 11.50 -14.90
N ASN A 332 20.27 10.31 -14.36
CA ASN A 332 21.42 9.49 -14.67
C ASN A 332 21.05 8.42 -15.72
N PRO A 333 21.86 8.23 -16.77
CA PRO A 333 21.65 7.13 -17.72
C PRO A 333 21.95 5.73 -17.13
N LYS A 334 22.53 5.65 -15.92
CA LYS A 334 22.79 4.37 -15.25
C LYS A 334 21.53 3.84 -14.58
N ASP A 335 21.34 2.54 -14.67
CA ASP A 335 20.27 1.84 -13.97
C ASP A 335 20.53 1.81 -12.45
N VAL A 336 19.81 2.65 -11.72
CA VAL A 336 19.90 2.78 -10.25
C VAL A 336 19.18 1.63 -9.53
N PHE A 337 18.19 1.00 -10.19
CA PHE A 337 17.34 -0.03 -9.59
C PHE A 337 17.80 -1.45 -9.95
N ASN A 338 18.83 -1.60 -10.79
CA ASN A 338 19.39 -2.88 -11.24
C ASN A 338 18.31 -3.80 -11.82
N ARG A 339 17.54 -3.31 -12.78
CA ARG A 339 16.52 -4.03 -13.53
C ARG A 339 16.96 -4.34 -14.97
N GLY A 340 18.22 -4.10 -15.33
CA GLY A 340 18.76 -4.47 -16.63
C GLY A 340 17.99 -3.80 -17.76
N ASN A 341 17.55 -4.59 -18.75
CA ASN A 341 16.97 -4.07 -20.00
C ASN A 341 15.48 -3.68 -19.88
N ILE A 342 14.78 -4.08 -18.82
CA ILE A 342 13.32 -3.88 -18.71
C ILE A 342 12.95 -2.43 -18.31
N GLY A 343 13.94 -1.71 -17.79
CA GLY A 343 13.83 -0.33 -17.33
C GLY A 343 13.12 -0.17 -15.98
N ASN A 344 12.96 1.08 -15.56
CA ASN A 344 12.45 1.45 -14.23
C ASN A 344 10.92 1.67 -14.19
N GLU A 345 10.22 1.03 -15.11
CA GLU A 345 8.78 1.14 -15.27
C GLU A 345 8.09 -0.13 -14.80
N VAL A 346 6.91 0.03 -14.22
CA VAL A 346 6.01 -1.07 -13.88
C VAL A 346 4.59 -0.65 -14.20
N HIS A 347 3.75 -1.60 -14.62
CA HIS A 347 2.35 -1.32 -14.85
C HIS A 347 1.65 -0.92 -13.54
N PHE A 348 0.97 0.22 -13.55
CA PHE A 348 0.46 0.86 -12.33
C PHE A 348 -0.56 0.04 -11.54
N THR A 349 -1.27 -0.86 -12.22
CA THR A 349 -2.22 -1.78 -11.64
C THR A 349 -1.68 -2.49 -10.41
N LYS A 350 -0.39 -2.85 -10.36
CA LYS A 350 0.13 -3.58 -9.20
C LYS A 350 0.11 -2.75 -7.93
N LEU A 351 0.48 -1.48 -8.05
CA LEU A 351 0.32 -0.52 -6.97
C LEU A 351 -1.17 -0.31 -6.65
N GLN A 352 -2.00 -0.09 -7.67
CA GLN A 352 -3.43 0.14 -7.50
C GLN A 352 -4.13 -1.02 -6.77
N GLN A 353 -3.91 -2.25 -7.20
CA GLN A 353 -4.47 -3.47 -6.60
C GLN A 353 -4.02 -3.62 -5.15
N ALA A 354 -2.75 -3.34 -4.84
CA ALA A 354 -2.24 -3.38 -3.48
C ALA A 354 -2.92 -2.33 -2.59
N ILE A 355 -2.92 -1.06 -3.00
CA ILE A 355 -3.44 0.05 -2.20
C ILE A 355 -4.95 0.00 -2.03
N VAL A 356 -5.70 -0.23 -3.12
CA VAL A 356 -7.17 -0.32 -3.07
C VAL A 356 -7.60 -1.47 -2.16
N ASN A 357 -7.01 -2.65 -2.34
CA ASN A 357 -7.38 -3.81 -1.54
C ASN A 357 -7.00 -3.65 -0.07
N LEU A 358 -5.80 -3.11 0.19
CA LEU A 358 -5.35 -2.81 1.55
C LEU A 358 -6.31 -1.83 2.24
N LYS A 359 -6.65 -0.71 1.60
CA LYS A 359 -7.56 0.30 2.18
C LYS A 359 -8.96 -0.22 2.43
N MET A 360 -9.51 -1.03 1.51
CA MET A 360 -10.83 -1.65 1.72
C MET A 360 -10.82 -2.73 2.81
N THR A 361 -9.64 -3.27 3.13
CA THR A 361 -9.46 -4.31 4.16
C THR A 361 -9.18 -3.70 5.54
N ASP A 362 -8.39 -2.64 5.59
CA ASP A 362 -8.00 -1.92 6.80
C ASP A 362 -8.01 -0.41 6.52
N PRO A 363 -9.10 0.31 6.84
CA PRO A 363 -9.22 1.75 6.57
C PRO A 363 -8.10 2.59 7.20
N PHE A 364 -7.54 2.15 8.33
CA PHE A 364 -6.40 2.79 8.99
C PHE A 364 -5.16 2.89 8.09
N SER A 365 -5.01 2.00 7.11
CA SER A 365 -3.94 2.09 6.12
C SER A 365 -3.98 3.42 5.34
N GLY A 366 -5.15 4.05 5.20
CA GLY A 366 -5.27 5.40 4.65
C GLY A 366 -4.58 6.48 5.51
N ALA A 367 -4.64 6.37 6.84
CA ALA A 367 -3.93 7.27 7.75
C ALA A 367 -2.42 7.08 7.68
N LEU A 368 -1.94 5.83 7.63
CA LEU A 368 -0.53 5.50 7.44
C LEU A 368 0.00 6.05 6.11
N LEU A 369 -0.75 5.87 5.01
CA LEU A 369 -0.39 6.41 3.69
C LEU A 369 -0.28 7.93 3.71
N TYR A 370 -1.20 8.62 4.39
CA TYR A 370 -1.15 10.07 4.52
C TYR A 370 0.05 10.53 5.35
N ALA A 371 0.32 9.91 6.49
CA ALA A 371 1.50 10.19 7.30
C ALA A 371 2.78 9.99 6.47
N ALA A 372 2.88 8.88 5.74
CA ALA A 372 4.01 8.60 4.85
C ALA A 372 4.16 9.65 3.74
N GLY A 373 3.06 9.95 3.05
CA GLY A 373 3.02 10.96 2.01
C GLY A 373 3.48 12.32 2.53
N MET A 374 3.04 12.70 3.73
CA MET A 374 3.40 13.95 4.36
C MET A 374 4.89 14.04 4.70
N GLN A 375 5.45 12.98 5.30
CA GLN A 375 6.89 12.91 5.58
C GLN A 375 7.70 13.03 4.28
N LEU A 376 7.26 12.36 3.21
CA LEU A 376 7.87 12.51 1.90
C LEU A 376 7.68 13.91 1.31
N GLY A 377 6.56 14.58 1.56
CA GLY A 377 6.36 15.98 1.19
C GLY A 377 7.36 16.91 1.89
N ILE A 378 7.67 16.65 3.17
CA ILE A 378 8.56 17.46 4.02
C ILE A 378 10.06 17.19 3.73
N PHE A 379 10.45 15.93 3.61
CA PHE A 379 11.85 15.51 3.52
C PHE A 379 12.26 15.02 2.13
N GLY A 380 11.30 14.78 1.24
CA GLY A 380 11.57 14.29 -0.11
C GLY A 380 12.35 15.27 -0.99
N PRO A 381 13.03 14.75 -2.02
CA PRO A 381 13.84 15.48 -3.00
C PRO A 381 12.98 16.43 -3.84
N GLY A 382 13.62 17.32 -4.58
CA GLY A 382 12.94 18.38 -5.33
C GLY A 382 12.80 19.70 -4.56
N LYS A 383 13.40 19.81 -3.37
CA LYS A 383 13.53 21.10 -2.65
C LYS A 383 14.35 22.11 -3.45
N ASP A 384 15.37 21.63 -4.15
CA ASP A 384 16.18 22.40 -5.09
C ASP A 384 15.35 22.91 -6.29
N ILE A 385 14.46 22.07 -6.82
CA ILE A 385 13.53 22.46 -7.89
C ILE A 385 12.54 23.51 -7.38
N LEU A 386 11.96 23.30 -6.19
CA LEU A 386 11.07 24.28 -5.56
C LEU A 386 11.79 25.61 -5.31
N GLN A 387 13.04 25.57 -4.83
CA GLN A 387 13.85 26.76 -4.64
C GLN A 387 14.10 27.52 -5.95
N ARG A 388 14.41 26.82 -7.05
CA ARG A 388 14.54 27.45 -8.37
C ARG A 388 13.25 28.14 -8.80
N TYR A 389 12.09 27.50 -8.61
CA TYR A 389 10.81 28.14 -8.95
C TYR A 389 10.50 29.36 -8.07
N LEU A 390 10.91 29.35 -6.80
CA LEU A 390 10.79 30.52 -5.93
C LEU A 390 11.67 31.68 -6.43
N GLU A 391 12.90 31.39 -6.85
CA GLU A 391 13.84 32.36 -7.41
C GLU A 391 13.34 32.91 -8.75
N ASP A 392 12.85 32.05 -9.65
CA ASP A 392 12.32 32.43 -10.97
C ASP A 392 11.10 33.36 -10.87
N GLU A 393 10.22 33.11 -9.89
CA GLU A 393 9.00 33.91 -9.65
C GLU A 393 9.22 35.07 -8.68
N ASN A 394 10.45 35.23 -8.15
CA ASN A 394 10.84 36.27 -7.21
C ASN A 394 9.94 36.33 -5.95
N PHE A 395 9.53 35.16 -5.44
CA PHE A 395 8.75 35.07 -4.21
C PHE A 395 9.63 34.98 -2.96
N SER A 396 9.23 35.67 -1.89
CA SER A 396 9.88 35.59 -0.59
C SER A 396 9.19 34.55 0.30
N TRP A 397 9.96 33.60 0.82
CA TRP A 397 9.46 32.63 1.80
C TRP A 397 9.22 33.30 3.18
N PRO A 398 8.15 32.96 3.92
CA PRO A 398 7.09 31.98 3.62
C PRO A 398 6.01 32.52 2.65
N LEU A 399 5.45 31.62 1.83
CA LEU A 399 4.46 31.93 0.81
C LEU A 399 3.03 32.02 1.34
N THR A 400 2.16 32.77 0.63
CA THR A 400 0.70 32.61 0.76
C THR A 400 0.25 31.29 0.15
N LEU A 401 -0.98 30.83 0.47
CA LEU A 401 -1.50 29.59 -0.11
C LEU A 401 -1.56 29.67 -1.65
N ASP A 402 -2.04 30.78 -2.20
CA ASP A 402 -2.13 31.01 -3.65
C ASP A 402 -0.76 30.87 -4.33
N GLN A 403 0.27 31.47 -3.73
CA GLN A 403 1.64 31.40 -4.22
C GLN A 403 2.19 29.97 -4.11
N ALA A 404 1.95 29.30 -2.98
CA ALA A 404 2.36 27.92 -2.78
C ALA A 404 1.70 26.99 -3.80
N LEU A 405 0.39 27.13 -4.04
CA LEU A 405 -0.32 26.35 -5.03
C LEU A 405 0.22 26.64 -6.44
N PHE A 406 0.45 27.90 -6.81
CA PHE A 406 1.03 28.23 -8.10
C PHE A 406 2.38 27.54 -8.35
N ILE A 407 3.28 27.54 -7.36
CA ILE A 407 4.56 26.83 -7.42
C ILE A 407 4.34 25.31 -7.48
N MET A 408 3.41 24.77 -6.68
CA MET A 408 3.08 23.36 -6.70
C MET A 408 2.49 22.91 -8.04
N ASN A 409 1.69 23.74 -8.72
CA ASN A 409 1.18 23.43 -10.04
C ASN A 409 2.32 23.27 -11.04
N LYS A 410 3.33 24.15 -11.01
CA LYS A 410 4.53 23.97 -11.84
C LYS A 410 5.30 22.69 -11.49
N PHE A 411 5.47 22.45 -10.19
CA PHE A 411 6.14 21.25 -9.69
C PHE A 411 5.43 19.96 -10.13
N PHE A 412 4.09 19.96 -10.13
CA PHE A 412 3.27 18.82 -10.55
C PHE A 412 3.23 18.57 -12.07
N HIS A 413 3.84 19.43 -12.88
CA HIS A 413 4.01 19.16 -14.30
C HIS A 413 5.42 18.63 -14.63
N PHE A 414 6.26 18.38 -13.62
CA PHE A 414 7.60 17.80 -13.75
C PHE A 414 7.62 16.31 -13.38
N GLY A 415 8.47 15.49 -14.00
CA GLY A 415 8.42 14.01 -13.92
C GLY A 415 8.80 13.34 -12.62
N MET A 416 8.77 14.06 -11.52
CA MET A 416 9.24 13.61 -10.20
C MET A 416 8.09 13.33 -9.22
N ILE A 417 6.88 13.09 -9.72
CA ILE A 417 5.67 13.11 -8.90
C ILE A 417 5.19 11.71 -8.57
N GLN A 418 4.66 11.60 -7.36
CA GLN A 418 4.13 10.40 -6.70
C GLN A 418 2.87 9.79 -7.36
N ALA A 419 2.36 10.35 -8.46
CA ALA A 419 1.13 9.88 -9.12
C ALA A 419 1.35 9.24 -10.49
N ALA A 420 2.52 9.47 -11.12
CA ALA A 420 2.71 9.22 -12.53
C ALA A 420 4.17 8.96 -12.86
N LYS A 421 4.43 8.55 -14.11
CA LYS A 421 5.79 8.29 -14.57
C LYS A 421 6.58 9.58 -14.84
N GLU A 422 6.00 10.54 -15.58
CA GLU A 422 6.75 11.71 -16.10
C GLU A 422 6.04 13.06 -15.94
N ARG A 423 4.74 13.08 -15.61
CA ARG A 423 3.98 14.30 -15.31
C ARG A 423 2.65 13.93 -14.69
N ALA A 424 2.09 14.80 -13.84
CA ALA A 424 0.69 14.73 -13.46
C ALA A 424 -0.10 15.80 -14.22
N ASP A 425 -1.36 15.52 -14.53
CA ASP A 425 -2.29 16.56 -14.96
C ASP A 425 -3.01 17.08 -13.71
N VAL A 426 -2.68 18.31 -13.33
CA VAL A 426 -3.15 18.95 -12.10
C VAL A 426 -3.76 20.30 -12.41
N LYS A 427 -4.88 20.61 -11.76
CA LYS A 427 -5.53 21.91 -11.85
C LYS A 427 -5.86 22.45 -10.47
N ILE A 428 -5.51 23.71 -10.23
CA ILE A 428 -5.96 24.44 -9.05
C ILE A 428 -7.30 25.07 -9.36
N ILE A 429 -8.22 24.93 -8.42
CA ILE A 429 -9.55 25.54 -8.48
C ILE A 429 -9.85 26.25 -7.16
N GLU A 430 -10.69 27.27 -7.23
CA GLU A 430 -11.23 27.95 -6.07
C GLU A 430 -12.75 27.87 -6.16
N GLU A 431 -13.36 27.21 -5.19
CA GLU A 431 -14.82 27.08 -5.06
C GLU A 431 -15.21 27.50 -3.64
N ASP A 432 -16.18 28.41 -3.52
CA ASP A 432 -16.67 28.92 -2.23
C ASP A 432 -15.59 29.55 -1.32
N GLY A 433 -14.54 30.11 -1.92
CA GLY A 433 -13.39 30.70 -1.20
C GLY A 433 -12.43 29.66 -0.62
N ILE A 434 -12.62 28.38 -0.94
CA ILE A 434 -11.74 27.28 -0.57
C ILE A 434 -10.93 26.86 -1.79
N GLN A 435 -9.61 26.86 -1.65
CA GLN A 435 -8.72 26.40 -2.70
C GLN A 435 -8.60 24.88 -2.67
N LYS A 436 -8.74 24.27 -3.85
CA LYS A 436 -8.67 22.83 -4.03
C LYS A 436 -7.71 22.47 -5.17
N ILE A 437 -7.15 21.27 -5.09
CA ILE A 437 -6.28 20.70 -6.13
C ILE A 437 -7.02 19.53 -6.76
N ARG A 438 -7.17 19.54 -8.08
CA ARG A 438 -7.67 18.41 -8.86
C ARG A 438 -6.50 17.69 -9.51
N VAL A 439 -6.38 16.39 -9.27
CA VAL A 439 -5.40 15.50 -9.90
C VAL A 439 -6.15 14.54 -10.81
N PHE A 440 -5.83 14.57 -12.09
CA PHE A 440 -6.38 13.66 -13.09
C PHE A 440 -5.49 12.43 -13.23
N GLU A 441 -6.11 11.30 -13.57
CA GLU A 441 -5.40 10.05 -13.90
C GLU A 441 -4.42 9.55 -12.80
N CYS A 442 -4.76 9.75 -11.52
CA CYS A 442 -3.94 9.26 -10.42
C CYS A 442 -3.79 7.71 -10.44
N ALA A 443 -2.56 7.21 -10.35
CA ALA A 443 -2.29 5.76 -10.38
C ALA A 443 -3.05 4.95 -9.31
N MET A 444 -3.35 5.53 -8.16
CA MET A 444 -4.02 4.80 -7.07
C MET A 444 -5.52 4.56 -7.33
N SER A 445 -6.18 5.41 -8.12
CA SER A 445 -7.64 5.42 -8.23
C SER A 445 -8.17 5.36 -9.67
N SER A 446 -7.36 5.67 -10.68
CA SER A 446 -7.80 5.72 -12.08
C SER A 446 -8.49 4.43 -12.54
N GLY A 447 -9.71 4.56 -13.04
CA GLY A 447 -10.50 3.42 -13.50
C GLY A 447 -11.04 2.52 -12.38
N ALA A 448 -10.88 2.89 -11.10
CA ALA A 448 -11.55 2.19 -10.01
C ALA A 448 -13.08 2.34 -10.12
N LYS A 449 -13.80 1.32 -9.65
CA LYS A 449 -15.25 1.36 -9.51
C LYS A 449 -15.63 2.22 -8.31
N ASP A 450 -16.81 2.83 -8.37
CA ASP A 450 -17.45 3.39 -7.19
C ASP A 450 -17.63 2.30 -6.12
N SER A 451 -16.96 2.53 -5.00
CA SER A 451 -16.87 1.66 -3.83
C SER A 451 -17.20 2.42 -2.54
N GLY A 452 -17.64 3.67 -2.65
CA GLY A 452 -17.99 4.52 -1.50
C GLY A 452 -16.79 4.99 -0.66
N THR A 453 -15.56 4.83 -1.14
CA THR A 453 -14.34 5.28 -0.44
C THR A 453 -13.36 5.95 -1.41
N THR A 454 -12.55 6.85 -0.87
CA THR A 454 -11.41 7.46 -1.58
C THR A 454 -10.19 6.54 -1.57
N PHE A 455 -9.11 6.83 -2.32
CA PHE A 455 -7.91 5.96 -2.38
C PHE A 455 -6.57 6.71 -2.41
N CYS A 456 -6.56 8.03 -2.56
CA CYS A 456 -5.36 8.81 -2.82
C CYS A 456 -4.81 9.50 -1.57
N ASP A 457 -4.86 8.83 -0.41
CA ASP A 457 -4.43 9.39 0.88
C ASP A 457 -2.94 9.76 0.90
N PHE A 458 -2.10 8.97 0.21
CA PHE A 458 -0.68 9.27 0.09
C PHE A 458 -0.45 10.59 -0.65
N MET A 459 -1.24 10.86 -1.70
CA MET A 459 -1.16 12.13 -2.43
C MET A 459 -1.63 13.29 -1.56
N ALA A 460 -2.71 13.10 -0.81
CA ALA A 460 -3.20 14.11 0.13
C ALA A 460 -2.11 14.48 1.16
N GLY A 461 -1.47 13.48 1.76
CA GLY A 461 -0.34 13.67 2.67
C GLY A 461 0.82 14.39 2.01
N TYR A 462 1.21 13.95 0.80
CA TYR A 462 2.30 14.57 0.04
C TYR A 462 2.04 16.05 -0.26
N ILE A 463 0.82 16.40 -0.67
CA ILE A 463 0.40 17.79 -0.87
C ILE A 463 0.53 18.57 0.45
N ALA A 464 0.03 18.01 1.56
CA ALA A 464 0.09 18.66 2.88
C ALA A 464 1.54 18.98 3.30
N GLY A 465 2.44 18.01 3.16
CA GLY A 465 3.86 18.18 3.49
C GLY A 465 4.55 19.25 2.63
N ARG A 466 4.23 19.32 1.33
CA ARG A 466 4.78 20.36 0.44
C ARG A 466 4.25 21.75 0.75
N ILE A 467 2.95 21.88 1.03
CA ILE A 467 2.34 23.16 1.45
C ILE A 467 2.98 23.63 2.76
N GLN A 468 3.22 22.71 3.71
CA GLN A 468 3.86 23.04 4.98
C GLN A 468 5.27 23.62 4.78
N ILE A 469 6.10 23.04 3.90
CA ILE A 469 7.42 23.61 3.58
C ILE A 469 7.27 25.02 3.01
N LEU A 470 6.36 25.21 2.04
CA LEU A 470 6.27 26.46 1.29
C LEU A 470 5.67 27.61 2.11
N THR A 471 4.72 27.31 2.99
CA THR A 471 3.96 28.32 3.76
C THR A 471 4.40 28.44 5.22
N ASN A 472 5.20 27.49 5.72
CA ASN A 472 5.56 27.36 7.13
C ASN A 472 4.35 27.27 8.08
N LYS A 473 3.23 26.70 7.60
CA LYS A 473 2.00 26.48 8.36
C LYS A 473 1.56 25.03 8.22
N ASP A 474 1.09 24.45 9.32
CA ASP A 474 0.48 23.12 9.28
C ASP A 474 -0.89 23.17 8.59
N CYS A 475 -1.14 22.19 7.72
CA CYS A 475 -2.40 22.02 7.05
C CYS A 475 -2.82 20.55 6.98
N ILE A 476 -4.12 20.36 6.85
CA ILE A 476 -4.76 19.09 6.58
C ILE A 476 -5.27 19.13 5.14
N VAL A 477 -5.00 18.06 4.40
CA VAL A 477 -5.48 17.91 3.03
C VAL A 477 -6.42 16.71 2.98
N ASN A 478 -7.68 16.95 2.61
CA ASN A 478 -8.70 15.92 2.55
C ASN A 478 -9.10 15.64 1.11
N GLU A 479 -9.14 14.36 0.72
CA GLU A 479 -9.67 13.94 -0.58
C GLU A 479 -11.21 13.95 -0.52
N THR A 480 -11.85 14.81 -1.32
CA THR A 480 -13.31 15.00 -1.33
C THR A 480 -14.00 14.37 -2.53
N LYS A 481 -13.27 14.17 -3.63
CA LYS A 481 -13.72 13.47 -4.84
C LYS A 481 -12.68 12.44 -5.25
N CYS A 482 -13.13 11.30 -5.76
CA CYS A 482 -12.27 10.20 -6.18
C CYS A 482 -12.98 9.31 -7.19
N HIS A 483 -12.24 8.58 -8.01
CA HIS A 483 -12.81 7.48 -8.81
C HIS A 483 -13.53 6.43 -7.95
N GLY A 484 -13.03 6.20 -6.73
CA GLY A 484 -13.69 5.32 -5.75
C GLY A 484 -15.02 5.85 -5.21
N LEU A 485 -15.36 7.12 -5.46
CA LEU A 485 -16.66 7.74 -5.19
C LEU A 485 -17.50 7.94 -6.47
N GLY A 486 -17.02 7.45 -7.62
CA GLY A 486 -17.66 7.61 -8.92
C GLY A 486 -17.26 8.88 -9.70
N ASP A 487 -16.32 9.69 -9.21
CA ASP A 487 -15.80 10.85 -9.92
C ASP A 487 -14.77 10.49 -11.00
N LYS A 488 -14.41 11.44 -11.87
CA LYS A 488 -13.42 11.25 -12.95
C LYS A 488 -12.01 11.74 -12.62
N PHE A 489 -11.83 12.27 -11.41
CA PHE A 489 -10.59 12.85 -10.94
C PHE A 489 -10.56 12.81 -9.41
N CYS A 490 -9.39 13.07 -8.83
CA CYS A 490 -9.24 13.19 -7.39
C CYS A 490 -9.21 14.68 -7.01
N GLU A 491 -10.06 15.12 -6.10
CA GLU A 491 -10.10 16.51 -5.62
C GLU A 491 -9.64 16.55 -4.16
N PHE A 492 -8.71 17.46 -3.86
CA PHE A 492 -8.11 17.63 -2.55
C PHE A 492 -8.42 19.03 -2.02
N GLU A 493 -9.06 19.09 -0.86
CA GLU A 493 -9.39 20.31 -0.13
C GLU A 493 -8.32 20.59 0.93
N ILE A 494 -7.88 21.84 1.04
CA ILE A 494 -6.81 22.24 1.96
C ILE A 494 -7.40 23.09 3.08
N SER A 495 -7.09 22.71 4.32
CA SER A 495 -7.50 23.44 5.52
C SER A 495 -6.30 23.67 6.42
N PHE A 496 -6.03 24.91 6.84
CA PHE A 496 -4.97 25.18 7.82
C PHE A 496 -5.44 24.83 9.22
N ILE A 497 -4.51 24.33 10.04
CA ILE A 497 -4.73 24.13 11.47
C ILE A 497 -4.42 25.48 12.16
N GLU A 498 -5.33 25.94 13.02
CA GLU A 498 -5.16 27.18 13.80
C GLU A 498 -4.18 27.03 14.96
#